data_AF-A0A8C1VFA7-F1
#
_entry.id   AF-A0A8C1VFA7-F1
#
_cell.length_a   1.000
_cell.length_b   1.000
_cell.length_c   1.000
_cell.angle_alpha   90.00
_cell.angle_beta   90.00
_cell.angle_gamma   90.00
#
_symmetry.space_group_name_H-M   'P 1'
#
loop_
_entity.id
_entity.type
_entity.pdbx_description
1 polymer ?
#
loop_
_entity_poly.entity_id
_entity_poly.type
_entity_poly.pdbx_seq_one_letter_code
_entity_poly.pdbx_strand_id
1 'polypeptide(L)'
;SIKSVCGSTPCSRHACQATVCSRHACQATPCSRHTCQATACSRHACQAKAKACSPHACYSRACSPHVCQATVCSRHACQATTCSRHACQATACSRHACQATVCSRHACQATACSRHTCQATASSRHACQAKAKACSPHACYSRACSPHVCQATVCSRHACQATTCSRHACQATACSRHACQATACSRHACQATPCSHHTCQATACSLHVCQATVCSRHACQATACSRHACQATACSRHACRVTASSRHAC
;
A
#
# COMPACT_ATOMS: atom_id res chain seq x y z
N SER A 1 7.77 -34.12 4.52
CA SER A 1 7.32 -32.77 4.14
C SER A 1 5.80 -32.70 4.09
N ILE A 2 5.16 -32.05 5.06
CA ILE A 2 3.70 -31.96 5.13
C ILE A 2 3.23 -30.92 4.09
N LYS A 3 2.49 -31.37 3.07
CA LYS A 3 1.80 -30.51 2.10
C LYS A 3 0.32 -30.51 2.46
N SER A 4 -0.28 -29.34 2.63
CA SER A 4 -1.72 -29.19 2.80
C SER A 4 -2.26 -28.43 1.60
N VAL A 5 -3.15 -29.07 0.85
CA VAL A 5 -3.83 -28.50 -0.31
C VAL A 5 -5.32 -28.65 -0.06
N CYS A 6 -6.01 -27.52 0.10
CA CYS A 6 -7.47 -27.47 0.20
C CYS A 6 -8.03 -26.87 -1.07
N GLY A 7 -8.98 -27.56 -1.68
CA GLY A 7 -9.75 -27.09 -2.82
C GLY A 7 -11.24 -27.21 -2.53
N SER A 8 -12.03 -26.22 -2.91
CA SER A 8 -13.49 -26.34 -2.92
C SER A 8 -14.09 -25.89 -4.25
N THR A 9 -14.97 -26.72 -4.79
CA THR A 9 -15.92 -26.42 -5.89
C THR A 9 -17.32 -26.22 -5.30
N PRO A 10 -18.21 -25.44 -5.95
CA PRO A 10 -19.04 -24.39 -5.35
C PRO A 10 -19.49 -24.55 -3.90
N CYS A 11 -19.26 -23.55 -3.05
CA CYS A 11 -19.55 -23.69 -1.62
C CYS A 11 -20.09 -22.42 -0.94
N SER A 12 -20.90 -22.59 0.11
CA SER A 12 -21.34 -21.45 0.94
C SER A 12 -20.19 -20.90 1.79
N ARG A 13 -19.36 -21.78 2.36
CA ARG A 13 -18.20 -21.42 3.19
C ARG A 13 -17.06 -22.40 2.96
N HIS A 14 -15.86 -21.88 2.70
CA HIS A 14 -14.63 -22.66 2.70
C HIS A 14 -13.68 -22.07 3.75
N ALA A 15 -13.25 -22.92 4.67
CA ALA A 15 -12.23 -22.62 5.66
C ALA A 15 -11.15 -23.68 5.55
N CYS A 16 -9.90 -23.25 5.35
CA CYS A 16 -8.75 -24.14 5.34
C CYS A 16 -7.71 -23.61 6.32
N GLN A 17 -7.21 -24.52 7.16
CA GLN A 17 -6.26 -24.21 8.23
C GLN A 17 -5.09 -25.19 8.17
N ALA A 18 -3.87 -24.65 8.34
CA ALA A 18 -2.67 -25.44 8.51
C ALA A 18 -1.80 -24.88 9.63
N THR A 19 -1.42 -25.74 10.57
CA THR A 19 -0.61 -25.33 11.73
C THR A 19 0.88 -25.39 11.41
N VAL A 20 1.39 -26.55 10.98
CA VAL A 20 2.80 -26.74 10.60
C VAL A 20 2.86 -27.41 9.24
N CYS A 21 3.45 -26.74 8.25
CA CYS A 21 3.51 -27.29 6.90
C CYS A 21 4.72 -26.84 6.09
N SER A 22 5.16 -27.67 5.15
CA SER A 22 6.14 -27.26 4.14
C SER A 22 5.48 -26.36 3.09
N ARG A 23 4.23 -26.67 2.69
CA ARG A 23 3.43 -25.86 1.76
C ARG A 23 1.95 -25.95 2.13
N HIS A 24 1.30 -24.79 2.20
CA HIS A 24 -0.15 -24.65 2.34
C HIS A 24 -0.69 -23.90 1.12
N ALA A 25 -1.55 -24.56 0.36
CA ALA A 25 -2.24 -23.97 -0.78
C ALA A 25 -3.74 -24.12 -0.60
N CYS A 26 -4.46 -23.00 -0.60
CA CYS A 26 -5.90 -22.98 -0.48
C CYS A 26 -6.51 -22.32 -1.72
N GLN A 27 -7.36 -23.07 -2.42
CA GLN A 27 -8.02 -22.63 -3.64
C GLN A 27 -9.54 -22.77 -3.50
N ALA A 28 -10.27 -21.73 -3.90
CA ALA A 28 -11.73 -21.81 -3.99
C ALA A 28 -12.27 -21.22 -5.29
N THR A 29 -13.25 -21.93 -5.85
CA THR A 29 -13.85 -21.68 -7.15
C THR A 29 -15.30 -22.22 -7.18
N PRO A 30 -16.37 -21.41 -7.21
CA PRO A 30 -16.74 -20.17 -6.49
C PRO A 30 -17.21 -20.42 -5.04
N CYS A 31 -16.99 -19.49 -4.09
CA CYS A 31 -17.56 -19.62 -2.73
C CYS A 31 -18.08 -18.31 -2.15
N SER A 32 -19.15 -18.37 -1.36
CA SER A 32 -19.69 -17.15 -0.71
C SER A 32 -18.73 -16.59 0.32
N ARG A 33 -18.08 -17.44 1.15
CA ARG A 33 -17.02 -17.01 2.08
C ARG A 33 -15.78 -17.89 1.95
N HIS A 34 -14.61 -17.27 1.97
CA HIS A 34 -13.33 -17.97 1.89
C HIS A 34 -12.37 -17.49 2.97
N THR A 35 -11.93 -18.40 3.84
CA THR A 35 -10.95 -18.12 4.89
C THR A 35 -9.80 -19.10 4.80
N CYS A 36 -8.57 -18.58 4.77
CA CYS A 36 -7.36 -19.38 4.76
C CYS A 36 -6.43 -18.94 5.89
N GLN A 37 -6.01 -19.87 6.75
CA GLN A 37 -5.13 -19.57 7.88
C GLN A 37 -3.93 -20.52 7.91
N ALA A 38 -2.75 -19.95 8.12
CA ALA A 38 -1.52 -20.72 8.32
C ALA A 38 -0.72 -20.19 9.52
N THR A 39 -0.31 -21.08 10.43
CA THR A 39 0.48 -20.68 11.61
C THR A 39 1.97 -20.66 11.29
N ALA A 40 2.55 -21.78 10.89
CA ALA A 40 3.96 -21.93 10.57
C ALA A 40 4.14 -22.72 9.27
N CYS A 41 4.36 -22.02 8.17
CA CYS A 41 4.49 -22.67 6.86
C CYS A 41 5.66 -22.12 6.05
N SER A 42 6.47 -22.99 5.45
CA SER A 42 7.54 -22.51 4.56
C SER A 42 6.95 -21.78 3.35
N ARG A 43 5.77 -22.15 2.86
CA ARG A 43 5.04 -21.40 1.82
C ARG A 43 3.55 -21.40 2.09
N HIS A 44 2.93 -20.23 2.02
CA HIS A 44 1.48 -20.05 2.13
C HIS A 44 0.93 -19.33 0.89
N ALA A 45 -0.01 -19.98 0.19
CA ALA A 45 -0.69 -19.42 -0.97
C ALA A 45 -2.21 -19.58 -0.81
N CYS A 46 -2.94 -18.47 -0.91
CA CYS A 46 -4.39 -18.43 -0.87
C CYS A 46 -4.90 -17.76 -2.15
N GLN A 47 -5.74 -18.48 -2.90
CA GLN A 47 -6.28 -18.02 -4.18
C GLN A 47 -7.79 -18.21 -4.23
N ALA A 48 -8.52 -17.12 -4.49
CA ALA A 48 -9.93 -17.19 -4.88
C ALA A 48 -10.08 -16.77 -6.34
N LYS A 49 -10.34 -17.74 -7.21
CA LYS A 49 -10.64 -17.53 -8.63
C LYS A 49 -12.16 -17.65 -8.80
N ALA A 50 -12.91 -16.56 -8.67
CA ALA A 50 -14.37 -16.61 -8.80
C ALA A 50 -14.97 -15.27 -9.23
N LYS A 51 -16.18 -15.33 -9.80
CA LYS A 51 -16.98 -14.17 -10.24
C LYS A 51 -17.61 -13.37 -9.09
N ALA A 52 -17.60 -13.89 -7.84
CA ALA A 52 -17.84 -13.10 -6.62
C ALA A 52 -17.63 -13.93 -5.33
N CYS A 53 -16.54 -13.68 -4.58
CA CYS A 53 -16.44 -14.11 -3.17
C CYS A 53 -16.86 -12.97 -2.22
N SER A 54 -17.57 -13.24 -1.13
CA SER A 54 -18.06 -12.21 -0.20
C SER A 54 -18.11 -12.72 1.26
N PRO A 55 -16.98 -12.75 2.03
CA PRO A 55 -15.65 -12.14 1.82
C PRO A 55 -14.49 -13.14 1.61
N HIS A 56 -13.31 -12.64 1.20
CA HIS A 56 -12.04 -13.39 1.12
C HIS A 56 -11.02 -12.90 2.16
N ALA A 57 -10.59 -13.80 3.04
CA ALA A 57 -9.64 -13.48 4.10
C ALA A 57 -8.49 -14.51 4.17
N CYS A 58 -7.26 -14.00 4.22
CA CYS A 58 -6.05 -14.81 4.32
C CYS A 58 -5.16 -14.31 5.46
N TYR A 59 -4.82 -15.20 6.38
CA TYR A 59 -4.04 -14.89 7.56
C TYR A 59 -2.82 -15.80 7.66
N SER A 60 -1.66 -15.23 7.99
CA SER A 60 -0.50 -16.00 8.41
C SER A 60 0.23 -15.42 9.61
N ARG A 61 0.78 -16.29 10.46
CA ARG A 61 1.66 -15.89 11.55
C ARG A 61 3.13 -15.92 11.13
N ALA A 62 3.65 -17.05 10.69
CA ALA A 62 5.03 -17.23 10.28
C ALA A 62 5.13 -17.94 8.92
N CYS A 63 5.62 -17.27 7.89
CA CYS A 63 5.81 -17.89 6.58
C CYS A 63 6.87 -17.26 5.67
N SER A 64 7.31 -17.98 4.65
CA SER A 64 8.39 -17.53 3.77
C SER A 64 8.34 -18.16 2.36
N PRO A 65 7.34 -17.86 1.49
CA PRO A 65 6.54 -16.62 1.40
C PRO A 65 5.02 -16.72 1.71
N HIS A 66 4.36 -15.55 1.90
CA HIS A 66 2.90 -15.35 1.96
C HIS A 66 2.34 -14.74 0.67
N VAL A 67 1.37 -15.39 0.01
CA VAL A 67 0.71 -14.88 -1.19
C VAL A 67 -0.80 -15.00 -1.06
N CYS A 68 -1.51 -13.89 -1.26
CA CYS A 68 -2.98 -13.85 -1.29
C CYS A 68 -3.46 -13.17 -2.57
N GLN A 69 -4.32 -13.86 -3.32
CA GLN A 69 -4.86 -13.37 -4.59
C GLN A 69 -6.39 -13.55 -4.67
N ALA A 70 -7.09 -12.48 -5.05
CA ALA A 70 -8.52 -12.53 -5.35
C ALA A 70 -8.85 -11.78 -6.65
N THR A 71 -9.67 -12.41 -7.51
CA THR A 71 -10.10 -11.78 -8.77
C THR A 71 -11.31 -10.86 -8.56
N VAL A 72 -12.43 -11.37 -8.06
CA VAL A 72 -13.64 -10.57 -7.78
C VAL A 72 -14.14 -10.86 -6.38
N CYS A 73 -14.18 -9.84 -5.52
CA CYS A 73 -14.74 -9.98 -4.17
C CYS A 73 -15.34 -8.69 -3.62
N SER A 74 -16.29 -8.80 -2.69
CA SER A 74 -16.78 -7.61 -1.97
C SER A 74 -15.70 -7.03 -1.06
N ARG A 75 -14.96 -7.91 -0.36
CA ARG A 75 -13.87 -7.56 0.55
C ARG A 75 -12.72 -8.56 0.43
N HIS A 76 -11.51 -8.03 0.30
CA HIS A 76 -10.24 -8.76 0.33
C HIS A 76 -9.42 -8.30 1.54
N ALA A 77 -9.10 -9.22 2.45
CA ALA A 77 -8.26 -8.96 3.60
C ALA A 77 -7.09 -9.95 3.64
N CYS A 78 -5.87 -9.41 3.71
CA CYS A 78 -4.65 -10.21 3.82
C CYS A 78 -3.79 -9.68 4.97
N GLN A 79 -3.45 -10.57 5.91
CA GLN A 79 -2.64 -10.23 7.07
C GLN A 79 -1.48 -11.21 7.25
N ALA A 80 -0.30 -10.69 7.55
CA ALA A 80 0.86 -11.48 7.96
C ALA A 80 1.58 -10.87 9.17
N THR A 81 1.90 -11.67 10.18
CA THR A 81 2.69 -11.20 11.34
C THR A 81 4.18 -11.17 11.02
N THR A 82 4.76 -12.30 10.62
CA THR A 82 6.18 -12.44 10.33
C THR A 82 6.37 -13.17 9.00
N CYS A 83 6.98 -12.51 8.02
CA CYS A 83 7.30 -13.19 6.76
C CYS A 83 8.52 -12.61 6.03
N SER A 84 9.20 -13.44 5.25
CA SER A 84 10.26 -12.92 4.37
C SER A 84 9.67 -12.06 3.24
N ARG A 85 8.53 -12.47 2.69
CA ARG A 85 7.80 -11.76 1.63
C ARG A 85 6.30 -11.86 1.84
N HIS A 86 5.63 -10.72 1.81
CA HIS A 86 4.18 -10.58 1.81
C HIS A 86 3.70 -10.00 0.48
N ALA A 87 2.87 -10.75 -0.25
CA ALA A 87 2.26 -10.28 -1.49
C ALA A 87 0.73 -10.42 -1.42
N CYS A 88 0.04 -9.31 -1.65
CA CYS A 88 -1.41 -9.24 -1.68
C CYS A 88 -1.88 -8.56 -2.97
N GLN A 89 -2.71 -9.26 -3.75
CA GLN A 89 -3.20 -8.76 -5.04
C GLN A 89 -4.72 -8.93 -5.13
N ALA A 90 -5.40 -7.86 -5.55
CA ALA A 90 -6.82 -7.92 -5.91
C ALA A 90 -7.12 -7.23 -7.23
N THR A 91 -7.89 -7.89 -8.10
CA THR A 91 -8.25 -7.33 -9.41
C THR A 91 -9.49 -6.43 -9.31
N ALA A 92 -10.58 -6.91 -8.73
CA ALA A 92 -11.82 -6.15 -8.57
C ALA A 92 -12.40 -6.36 -7.17
N CYS A 93 -12.45 -5.29 -6.36
CA CYS A 93 -13.09 -5.38 -5.05
C CYS A 93 -13.66 -4.06 -4.52
N SER A 94 -14.71 -4.12 -3.68
CA SER A 94 -15.19 -2.89 -3.03
C SER A 94 -14.17 -2.41 -1.99
N ARG A 95 -13.52 -3.33 -1.25
CA ARG A 95 -12.50 -3.00 -0.26
C ARG A 95 -11.31 -3.96 -0.31
N HIS A 96 -10.11 -3.39 -0.40
CA HIS A 96 -8.83 -4.07 -0.32
C HIS A 96 -8.06 -3.64 0.94
N ALA A 97 -7.72 -4.60 1.80
CA ALA A 97 -6.91 -4.36 2.99
C ALA A 97 -5.73 -5.33 3.06
N CYS A 98 -4.52 -4.79 3.18
CA CYS A 98 -3.28 -5.55 3.29
C CYS A 98 -2.46 -5.03 4.47
N GLN A 99 -2.12 -5.90 5.41
CA GLN A 99 -1.36 -5.54 6.60
C GLN A 99 -0.21 -6.52 6.85
N ALA A 100 0.97 -5.99 7.16
CA ALA A 100 2.09 -6.79 7.66
C ALA A 100 2.77 -6.15 8.86
N THR A 101 3.08 -6.95 9.89
CA THR A 101 3.80 -6.44 11.08
C THR A 101 5.30 -6.41 10.80
N VAL A 102 5.91 -7.56 10.50
CA VAL A 102 7.35 -7.69 10.26
C VAL A 102 7.57 -8.43 8.95
N CYS A 103 8.18 -7.76 7.97
CA CYS A 103 8.55 -8.43 6.73
C CYS A 103 9.76 -7.86 6.00
N SER A 104 10.55 -8.70 5.33
CA SER A 104 11.66 -8.16 4.53
C SER A 104 11.13 -7.41 3.29
N ARG A 105 10.03 -7.88 2.69
CA ARG A 105 9.37 -7.21 1.56
C ARG A 105 7.84 -7.26 1.70
N HIS A 106 7.21 -6.10 1.65
CA HIS A 106 5.76 -5.91 1.59
C HIS A 106 5.33 -5.38 0.22
N ALA A 107 4.47 -6.12 -0.48
CA ALA A 107 3.90 -5.70 -1.75
C ALA A 107 2.36 -5.81 -1.73
N CYS A 108 1.69 -4.70 -2.00
CA CYS A 108 0.24 -4.61 -2.06
C CYS A 108 -0.17 -3.98 -3.39
N GLN A 109 -0.99 -4.69 -4.17
CA GLN A 109 -1.47 -4.23 -5.47
C GLN A 109 -2.99 -4.38 -5.59
N ALA A 110 -3.66 -3.34 -6.04
CA ALA A 110 -5.05 -3.40 -6.45
C ALA A 110 -5.26 -2.74 -7.83
N THR A 111 -6.08 -3.38 -8.67
CA THR A 111 -6.43 -2.83 -9.98
C THR A 111 -7.71 -1.98 -9.86
N ALA A 112 -8.88 -2.57 -9.67
CA ALA A 112 -10.13 -1.84 -9.50
C ALA A 112 -10.65 -2.00 -8.07
N CYS A 113 -10.55 -0.95 -7.25
CA CYS A 113 -11.21 -0.97 -5.96
C CYS A 113 -11.82 0.35 -5.53
N SER A 114 -12.94 0.28 -4.82
CA SER A 114 -13.50 1.49 -4.22
C SER A 114 -12.57 1.98 -3.10
N ARG A 115 -12.10 1.10 -2.20
CA ARG A 115 -11.17 1.49 -1.12
C ARG A 115 -9.92 0.61 -1.11
N HIS A 116 -8.75 1.24 -1.05
CA HIS A 116 -7.45 0.58 -0.91
C HIS A 116 -6.75 1.00 0.38
N THR A 117 -6.32 0.03 1.18
CA THR A 117 -5.54 0.29 2.40
C THR A 117 -4.37 -0.69 2.51
N CYS A 118 -3.17 -0.14 2.68
CA CYS A 118 -1.92 -0.88 2.82
C CYS A 118 -1.17 -0.37 4.05
N GLN A 119 -0.78 -1.27 4.95
CA GLN A 119 -0.07 -0.92 6.18
C GLN A 119 1.12 -1.86 6.42
N ALA A 120 2.27 -1.30 6.79
CA ALA A 120 3.38 -2.08 7.33
C ALA A 120 4.02 -1.44 8.56
N THR A 121 4.28 -2.23 9.60
CA THR A 121 4.95 -1.71 10.81
C THR A 121 6.46 -1.66 10.61
N ALA A 122 7.09 -2.79 10.32
CA ALA A 122 8.51 -2.90 10.07
C ALA A 122 8.75 -3.65 8.75
N SER A 123 9.42 -2.99 7.80
CA SER A 123 9.80 -3.66 6.57
C SER A 123 11.11 -3.19 5.96
N SER A 124 11.91 -4.11 5.41
CA SER A 124 13.08 -3.67 4.64
C SER A 124 12.62 -2.97 3.37
N ARG A 125 11.52 -3.39 2.73
CA ARG A 125 10.92 -2.67 1.60
C ARG A 125 9.40 -2.69 1.67
N HIS A 126 8.77 -1.55 1.40
CA HIS A 126 7.34 -1.39 1.31
C HIS A 126 6.94 -0.80 -0.04
N ALA A 127 6.11 -1.52 -0.79
CA ALA A 127 5.53 -1.06 -2.04
C ALA A 127 4.01 -1.22 -2.03
N CYS A 128 3.32 -0.12 -2.30
CA CYS A 128 1.87 -0.04 -2.39
C CYS A 128 1.49 0.60 -3.73
N GLN A 129 0.72 -0.12 -4.53
CA GLN A 129 0.29 0.35 -5.85
C GLN A 129 -1.20 0.15 -6.03
N ALA A 130 -1.91 1.21 -6.45
CA ALA A 130 -3.27 1.10 -6.91
C ALA A 130 -3.40 1.66 -8.34
N LYS A 131 -3.66 0.75 -9.29
CA LYS A 131 -3.83 1.06 -10.71
C LYS A 131 -5.31 1.02 -11.07
N ALA A 132 -6.06 2.03 -10.65
CA ALA A 132 -7.50 2.08 -10.90
C ALA A 132 -7.89 3.07 -12.00
N LYS A 133 -9.02 2.78 -12.64
CA LYS A 133 -9.83 3.78 -13.35
C LYS A 133 -10.57 4.73 -12.39
N ALA A 134 -10.80 4.34 -11.12
CA ALA A 134 -11.43 5.18 -10.08
C ALA A 134 -11.28 4.61 -8.64
N CYS A 135 -10.10 4.73 -8.00
CA CYS A 135 -9.96 4.41 -6.57
C CYS A 135 -10.51 5.55 -5.68
N SER A 136 -11.30 5.27 -4.65
CA SER A 136 -11.89 6.31 -3.80
C SER A 136 -12.27 5.81 -2.39
N PRO A 137 -11.36 5.82 -1.37
CA PRO A 137 -10.00 6.40 -1.28
C PRO A 137 -8.82 5.40 -1.32
N HIS A 138 -7.60 5.92 -1.54
CA HIS A 138 -6.32 5.19 -1.47
C HIS A 138 -5.45 5.65 -0.28
N ALA A 139 -5.05 4.73 0.59
CA ALA A 139 -4.21 5.03 1.75
C ALA A 139 -3.06 4.03 1.95
N CYS A 140 -1.85 4.55 2.15
CA CYS A 140 -0.64 3.78 2.41
C CYS A 140 0.09 4.31 3.65
N TYR A 141 0.39 3.42 4.59
CA TYR A 141 1.04 3.79 5.85
C TYR A 141 2.23 2.87 6.15
N SER A 142 3.34 3.45 6.55
CA SER A 142 4.46 2.71 7.14
C SER A 142 5.02 3.38 8.38
N ARG A 143 5.46 2.57 9.36
CA ARG A 143 6.15 3.08 10.55
C ARG A 143 7.66 3.08 10.37
N ALA A 144 8.25 1.95 10.03
CA ALA A 144 9.69 1.82 9.80
C ALA A 144 9.97 1.06 8.49
N CYS A 145 10.62 1.72 7.52
CA CYS A 145 11.00 1.05 6.27
C CYS A 145 12.18 1.64 5.50
N SER A 146 12.75 0.86 4.56
CA SER A 146 13.94 1.32 3.80
C SER A 146 14.08 0.63 2.43
N PRO A 147 13.20 0.88 1.42
CA PRO A 147 12.42 2.10 1.18
C PRO A 147 10.88 1.97 1.27
N HIS A 148 10.17 3.12 1.25
CA HIS A 148 8.71 3.27 1.10
C HIS A 148 8.32 3.82 -0.28
N VAL A 149 7.46 3.12 -1.02
CA VAL A 149 6.93 3.58 -2.31
C VAL A 149 5.42 3.43 -2.34
N CYS A 150 4.73 4.52 -2.68
CA CYS A 150 3.28 4.57 -2.83
C CYS A 150 2.90 5.22 -4.16
N GLN A 151 2.09 4.53 -4.96
CA GLN A 151 1.67 4.98 -6.29
C GLN A 151 0.17 4.81 -6.49
N ALA A 152 -0.49 5.83 -7.05
CA ALA A 152 -1.86 5.73 -7.55
C ALA A 152 -2.04 6.43 -8.90
N THR A 153 -2.87 5.86 -9.78
CA THR A 153 -3.06 6.39 -11.16
C THR A 153 -4.32 7.22 -11.36
N VAL A 154 -5.46 6.84 -10.77
CA VAL A 154 -6.68 7.65 -10.78
C VAL A 154 -7.37 7.46 -9.43
N CYS A 155 -7.53 8.55 -8.67
CA CYS A 155 -8.20 8.47 -7.39
C CYS A 155 -8.83 9.78 -6.91
N SER A 156 -9.89 9.69 -6.10
CA SER A 156 -10.47 10.90 -5.47
C SER A 156 -9.53 11.47 -4.40
N ARG A 157 -8.91 10.59 -3.60
CA ARG A 157 -8.01 10.93 -2.51
C ARG A 157 -6.86 9.92 -2.43
N HIS A 158 -5.65 10.45 -2.39
CA HIS A 158 -4.42 9.71 -2.15
C HIS A 158 -3.74 10.21 -0.89
N ALA A 159 -3.51 9.32 0.08
CA ALA A 159 -2.77 9.60 1.29
C ALA A 159 -1.61 8.62 1.45
N CYS A 160 -0.41 9.15 1.67
CA CYS A 160 0.79 8.37 1.94
C CYS A 160 1.52 8.94 3.16
N GLN A 161 1.80 8.08 4.15
CA GLN A 161 2.50 8.47 5.36
C GLN A 161 3.63 7.50 5.70
N ALA A 162 4.77 8.05 6.13
CA ALA A 162 5.87 7.29 6.71
C ALA A 162 6.42 7.98 7.97
N THR A 163 6.63 7.22 9.05
CA THR A 163 7.26 7.76 10.26
C THR A 163 8.78 7.81 10.14
N THR A 164 9.42 6.67 9.88
CA THR A 164 10.88 6.56 9.76
C THR A 164 11.24 5.78 8.50
N CYS A 165 11.98 6.41 7.59
CA CYS A 165 12.46 5.71 6.41
C CYS A 165 13.74 6.27 5.78
N SER A 166 14.51 5.44 5.07
CA SER A 166 15.66 5.96 4.31
C SER A 166 15.22 6.77 3.08
N ARG A 167 14.17 6.31 2.40
CA ARG A 167 13.57 6.96 1.22
C ARG A 167 12.06 6.81 1.24
N HIS A 168 11.36 7.94 1.08
CA HIS A 168 9.92 8.03 0.92
C HIS A 168 9.59 8.58 -0.47
N ALA A 169 8.86 7.81 -1.28
CA ALA A 169 8.37 8.25 -2.58
C ALA A 169 6.85 8.08 -2.68
N CYS A 170 6.16 9.17 -2.99
CA CYS A 170 4.72 9.20 -3.18
C CYS A 170 4.38 9.84 -4.53
N GLN A 171 3.64 9.12 -5.37
CA GLN A 171 3.26 9.58 -6.70
C GLN A 171 1.77 9.36 -6.93
N ALA A 172 1.08 10.41 -7.39
CA ALA A 172 -0.28 10.29 -7.87
C ALA A 172 -0.46 10.90 -9.26
N THR A 173 -1.07 10.12 -10.15
CA THR A 173 -1.62 10.63 -11.40
C THR A 173 -3.12 10.91 -11.19
N ALA A 174 -3.65 11.97 -11.82
CA ALA A 174 -5.07 12.31 -11.85
C ALA A 174 -5.84 12.11 -10.52
N CYS A 175 -5.70 13.07 -9.59
CA CYS A 175 -6.40 12.98 -8.30
C CYS A 175 -7.02 14.27 -7.79
N SER A 176 -8.15 14.21 -7.09
CA SER A 176 -8.73 15.44 -6.53
C SER A 176 -7.91 15.96 -5.34
N ARG A 177 -7.42 15.07 -4.47
CA ARG A 177 -6.59 15.43 -3.32
C ARG A 177 -5.41 14.48 -3.16
N HIS A 178 -4.20 15.03 -3.09
CA HIS A 178 -2.96 14.32 -2.80
C HIS A 178 -2.35 14.83 -1.49
N ALA A 179 -2.09 13.92 -0.55
CA ALA A 179 -1.41 14.20 0.70
C ALA A 179 -0.26 13.22 0.93
N CYS A 180 0.93 13.78 1.14
CA CYS A 180 2.15 13.01 1.42
C CYS A 180 2.84 13.59 2.65
N GLN A 181 3.11 12.74 3.65
CA GLN A 181 3.74 13.15 4.91
C GLN A 181 4.88 12.21 5.29
N ALA A 182 6.01 12.77 5.72
CA ALA A 182 7.09 12.02 6.35
C ALA A 182 7.62 12.72 7.62
N THR A 183 7.82 11.96 8.69
CA THR A 183 8.39 12.52 9.93
C THR A 183 9.91 12.56 9.88
N ALA A 184 10.57 11.41 9.71
CA ALA A 184 12.03 11.30 9.67
C ALA A 184 12.46 10.51 8.43
N CYS A 185 13.17 11.15 7.50
CA CYS A 185 13.69 10.45 6.33
C CYS A 185 14.95 11.04 5.71
N SER A 186 15.82 10.22 5.13
CA SER A 186 16.97 10.79 4.41
C SER A 186 16.53 11.50 3.12
N ARG A 187 15.54 10.94 2.40
CA ARG A 187 14.98 11.55 1.18
C ARG A 187 13.46 11.43 1.15
N HIS A 188 12.80 12.55 0.90
CA HIS A 188 11.37 12.68 0.68
C HIS A 188 11.09 13.19 -0.73
N ALA A 189 10.34 12.43 -1.52
CA ALA A 189 9.90 12.83 -2.86
C ALA A 189 8.38 12.68 -2.99
N CYS A 190 7.72 13.75 -3.40
CA CYS A 190 6.28 13.84 -3.57
C CYS A 190 5.94 14.47 -4.92
N GLN A 191 5.19 13.76 -5.76
CA GLN A 191 4.82 14.22 -7.10
C GLN A 191 3.32 14.00 -7.37
N ALA A 192 2.66 15.00 -7.96
CA ALA A 192 1.28 14.85 -8.43
C ALA A 192 0.99 15.55 -9.77
N THR A 193 0.30 14.84 -10.67
CA THR A 193 -0.03 15.34 -12.01
C THR A 193 -1.28 14.66 -12.60
N PRO A 194 -2.35 15.38 -12.99
CA PRO A 194 -2.88 16.64 -12.43
C PRO A 194 -3.60 16.42 -11.08
N CYS A 195 -3.77 17.48 -10.27
CA CYS A 195 -4.58 17.39 -9.03
C CYS A 195 -5.25 18.69 -8.56
N SER A 196 -6.41 18.65 -7.89
CA SER A 196 -7.02 19.89 -7.39
C SER A 196 -6.27 20.45 -6.17
N HIS A 197 -5.92 19.58 -5.22
CA HIS A 197 -5.15 19.94 -4.02
C HIS A 197 -3.95 19.03 -3.84
N HIS A 198 -2.77 19.63 -3.73
CA HIS A 198 -1.51 18.97 -3.41
C HIS A 198 -0.99 19.42 -2.05
N THR A 199 -0.71 18.50 -1.14
CA THR A 199 -0.09 18.78 0.15
C THR A 199 1.07 17.83 0.41
N CYS A 200 2.23 18.41 0.68
CA CYS A 200 3.47 17.69 0.97
C CYS A 200 4.09 18.25 2.25
N GLN A 201 4.35 17.39 3.24
CA GLN A 201 4.94 17.79 4.51
C GLN A 201 6.10 16.87 4.90
N ALA A 202 7.20 17.46 5.33
CA ALA A 202 8.31 16.73 5.95
C ALA A 202 8.80 17.42 7.23
N THR A 203 9.02 16.66 8.30
CA THR A 203 9.53 17.23 9.57
C THR A 203 11.06 17.28 9.59
N ALA A 204 11.72 16.13 9.46
CA ALA A 204 13.18 16.02 9.50
C ALA A 204 13.69 15.26 8.27
N CYS A 205 14.47 15.92 7.42
CA CYS A 205 14.99 15.27 6.22
C CYS A 205 16.32 15.78 5.68
N SER A 206 17.12 14.95 5.01
CA SER A 206 18.30 15.49 4.30
C SER A 206 17.88 16.17 2.99
N LEU A 207 16.94 15.58 2.25
CA LEU A 207 16.44 16.08 0.97
C LEU A 207 14.90 16.05 0.93
N HIS A 208 14.28 17.21 0.67
CA HIS A 208 12.84 17.36 0.40
C HIS A 208 12.59 17.79 -1.04
N VAL A 209 11.84 17.01 -1.81
CA VAL A 209 11.40 17.36 -3.16
C VAL A 209 9.88 17.25 -3.27
N CYS A 210 9.24 18.34 -3.67
CA CYS A 210 7.81 18.45 -3.87
C CYS A 210 7.51 19.03 -5.25
N GLN A 211 6.78 18.31 -6.10
CA GLN A 211 6.45 18.77 -7.45
C GLN A 211 4.97 18.58 -7.76
N ALA A 212 4.35 19.60 -8.33
CA ALA A 212 3.03 19.52 -8.94
C ALA A 212 3.00 20.19 -10.31
N THR A 213 2.45 19.51 -11.32
CA THR A 213 2.41 20.08 -12.68
C THR A 213 1.19 20.99 -12.87
N VAL A 214 -0.01 20.50 -12.56
CA VAL A 214 -1.26 21.24 -12.74
C VAL A 214 -2.10 21.11 -11.47
N CYS A 215 -2.38 22.23 -10.80
CA CYS A 215 -3.18 22.21 -9.59
C CYS A 215 -3.95 23.48 -9.23
N SER A 216 -5.07 23.35 -8.51
CA SER A 216 -5.74 24.56 -7.98
C SER A 216 -5.01 25.11 -6.76
N ARG A 217 -4.53 24.23 -5.87
CA ARG A 217 -3.76 24.61 -4.68
C ARG A 217 -2.57 23.68 -4.45
N HIS A 218 -1.39 24.27 -4.29
CA HIS A 218 -0.14 23.61 -3.91
C HIS A 218 0.30 24.07 -2.51
N ALA A 219 0.50 23.14 -1.59
CA ALA A 219 1.06 23.42 -0.27
C ALA A 219 2.26 22.49 0.01
N CYS A 220 3.42 23.09 0.24
CA CYS A 220 4.65 22.40 0.59
C CYS A 220 5.19 22.95 1.92
N GLN A 221 5.43 22.08 2.90
CA GLN A 221 5.98 22.47 4.20
C GLN A 221 7.15 21.57 4.59
N ALA A 222 8.25 22.17 5.03
CA ALA A 222 9.38 21.45 5.62
C ALA A 222 9.84 22.14 6.91
N THR A 223 10.06 21.38 7.98
CA THR A 223 10.52 21.96 9.26
C THR A 223 12.05 22.02 9.32
N ALA A 224 12.74 20.89 9.21
CA ALA A 224 14.20 20.82 9.28
C ALA A 224 14.74 19.96 8.15
N CYS A 225 15.28 20.58 7.10
CA CYS A 225 15.92 19.83 6.02
C CYS A 225 17.22 20.43 5.51
N SER A 226 18.16 19.62 5.03
CA SER A 226 19.41 20.17 4.46
C SER A 226 19.17 20.80 3.08
N ARG A 227 18.38 20.16 2.22
CA ARG A 227 17.97 20.75 0.93
C ARG A 227 16.48 20.63 0.73
N HIS A 228 15.88 21.70 0.24
CA HIS A 228 14.47 21.80 -0.06
C HIS A 228 14.25 22.29 -1.49
N ALA A 229 13.48 21.55 -2.29
CA ALA A 229 13.03 21.93 -3.61
C ALA A 229 11.51 21.78 -3.72
N CYS A 230 10.83 22.83 -4.17
CA CYS A 230 9.40 22.86 -4.39
C CYS A 230 9.14 23.49 -5.76
N GLN A 231 8.37 22.82 -6.61
CA GLN A 231 8.03 23.32 -7.94
C GLN A 231 6.54 23.14 -8.19
N ALA A 232 5.92 24.20 -8.71
CA ALA A 232 4.55 24.19 -9.22
C ALA A 232 4.53 24.87 -10.58
N THR A 233 4.14 24.17 -11.64
CA THR A 233 4.17 24.72 -13.01
C THR A 233 2.93 25.55 -13.32
N ALA A 234 1.73 25.00 -13.09
CA ALA A 234 0.47 25.67 -13.37
C ALA A 234 -0.46 25.54 -12.17
N CYS A 235 -0.35 26.47 -11.22
CA CYS A 235 -1.24 26.50 -10.06
C CYS A 235 -1.82 27.87 -9.71
N SER A 236 -3.11 27.89 -9.34
CA SER A 236 -3.81 29.13 -8.95
C SER A 236 -3.37 29.65 -7.58
N ARG A 237 -2.96 28.76 -6.66
CA ARG A 237 -2.41 29.13 -5.35
C ARG A 237 -1.20 28.25 -5.03
N HIS A 238 -0.08 28.88 -4.70
CA HIS A 238 1.16 28.22 -4.30
C HIS A 238 1.61 28.70 -2.93
N ALA A 239 1.79 27.77 -1.99
CA ALA A 239 2.34 28.03 -0.67
C ALA A 239 3.53 27.10 -0.40
N CYS A 240 4.69 27.70 -0.17
CA CYS A 240 5.92 27.01 0.21
C CYS A 240 6.39 27.60 1.55
N ARG A 241 6.55 26.75 2.58
CA ARG A 241 7.05 27.15 3.91
C ARG A 241 8.20 26.26 4.35
N VAL A 242 9.30 26.87 4.77
CA VAL A 242 10.45 26.16 5.33
C VAL A 242 10.90 26.85 6.61
N THR A 243 10.98 26.10 7.71
CA THR A 243 11.41 26.65 9.00
C THR A 243 12.94 26.68 9.12
N ALA A 244 13.64 25.61 8.70
CA ALA A 244 15.09 25.53 8.71
C ALA A 244 15.61 24.75 7.49
N SER A 245 16.46 25.38 6.68
CA SER A 245 17.19 24.71 5.59
C SER A 245 18.51 25.38 5.23
N SER A 246 19.50 24.57 4.81
CA SER A 246 20.77 25.10 4.29
C SER A 246 20.71 25.43 2.80
N ARG A 247 19.79 24.82 2.03
CA ARG A 247 19.50 25.20 0.62
C ARG A 247 18.01 25.16 0.34
N HIS A 248 17.48 26.24 -0.23
CA HIS A 248 16.06 26.40 -0.48
C HIS A 248 15.80 26.86 -1.92
N ALA A 249 14.95 26.11 -2.63
CA ALA A 249 14.41 26.47 -3.94
C ALA A 249 12.89 26.34 -3.93
N CYS A 250 12.23 27.46 -4.16
CA CYS A 250 10.81 27.69 -4.45
C CYS A 250 10.79 28.80 -5.52
#